data_AF-A0A1B1NDC5-F1
#
_entry.id   AF-A0A1B1NDC5-F1
#
_cell.length_a   1.000
_cell.length_b   1.000
_cell.length_c   1.000
_cell.angle_alpha   90.00
_cell.angle_beta   90.00
_cell.angle_gamma   90.00
#
_symmetry.space_group_name_H-M   'P 1'
#
loop_
_entity.id
_entity.type
_entity.pdbx_description
1 polymer ?
#
loop_
_entity_poly.entity_id
_entity_poly.type
_entity_poly.pdbx_seq_one_letter_code
_entity_poly.pdbx_strand_id
1 'polypeptide(L)'
;MLLMLTAAASTQTGAAWGSHAFPAIGPAGVVAVRQLVASAVLLPLTRPAVHRLTRAQWLRVLWLAAMFAGMNLGLYAAVERIGLGLAVTLEFLGPLAVALLGSRSVRDLALAVVAGIGVYVLVLPGPSSDYLGVAFGLVAAACWGGYILANRAVGQALPGVQGTALATAVSATAYLPVLVWLSVTGRFTTEAFGYAVVAGVLSTVVPYTLDLLVLRRVPASVFGIAMSAHPVLAALVGMVLLGQLLALHEWVGMAVIVLANAVTMSGLGRGPRRRSPRERTARPGTPSVRRACWGAAPAPARGGGSMRPLTDEVTLHMAAPPEEVWALVSDVTRIGEFSPETVAGRWTGGSTGPEEGATFAGKVVRNGRGPTYWTACKVTRLEPERFFEFSVGTKKVAINNWGYRLEPSGEGTDVTEYYRLEPVLPLRIYWALLGRLRGRTNAQGMRTTLERIKAVVEA
;
A
#
# COMPACT_ATOMS: atom_id res chain seq x y z
N MET A 1 -0.68 -11.87 -5.72
CA MET A 1 -1.87 -12.57 -6.22
C MET A 1 -2.58 -13.34 -5.12
N LEU A 2 -1.99 -14.39 -4.52
CA LEU A 2 -2.66 -15.17 -3.47
C LEU A 2 -3.24 -14.32 -2.33
N LEU A 3 -2.44 -13.45 -1.72
CA LEU A 3 -2.90 -12.54 -0.64
C LEU A 3 -4.08 -11.64 -1.06
N MET A 4 -4.16 -11.27 -2.33
CA MET A 4 -5.20 -10.37 -2.86
C MET A 4 -6.51 -11.14 -3.06
N LEU A 5 -6.41 -12.37 -3.58
CA LEU A 5 -7.55 -13.27 -3.68
C LEU A 5 -8.05 -13.68 -2.30
N THR A 6 -7.15 -13.89 -1.33
CA THR A 6 -7.52 -14.14 0.06
C THR A 6 -8.23 -12.95 0.69
N ALA A 7 -7.74 -11.72 0.47
CA ALA A 7 -8.41 -10.50 0.94
C ALA A 7 -9.81 -10.38 0.33
N ALA A 8 -9.93 -10.54 -0.98
CA ALA A 8 -11.20 -10.51 -1.69
C ALA A 8 -12.17 -11.59 -1.19
N ALA A 9 -11.73 -12.84 -1.09
CA ALA A 9 -12.54 -13.94 -0.60
C ALA A 9 -13.00 -13.72 0.85
N SER A 10 -12.13 -13.18 1.71
CA SER A 10 -12.47 -12.80 3.08
C SER A 10 -13.58 -11.74 3.09
N THR A 11 -13.47 -10.71 2.25
CA THR A 11 -14.49 -9.66 2.14
C THR A 11 -15.84 -10.21 1.74
N GLN A 12 -15.89 -11.05 0.70
CA GLN A 12 -17.14 -11.63 0.22
C GLN A 12 -17.74 -12.61 1.22
N THR A 13 -16.90 -13.42 1.88
CA THR A 13 -17.34 -14.34 2.94
C THR A 13 -17.93 -13.56 4.11
N GLY A 14 -17.28 -12.48 4.55
CA GLY A 14 -17.81 -11.60 5.59
C GLY A 14 -19.13 -10.95 5.21
N ALA A 15 -19.28 -10.53 3.96
CA ALA A 15 -20.54 -9.97 3.45
C ALA A 15 -21.69 -10.99 3.47
N ALA A 16 -21.42 -12.22 3.02
CA ALA A 16 -22.39 -13.31 3.08
C ALA A 16 -22.77 -13.63 4.53
N TRP A 17 -21.80 -13.78 5.43
CA TRP A 17 -22.07 -14.06 6.85
C TRP A 17 -22.93 -12.97 7.49
N GLY A 18 -22.65 -11.71 7.17
CA GLY A 18 -23.45 -10.58 7.65
C GLY A 18 -24.90 -10.60 7.18
N SER A 19 -25.19 -11.17 6.00
CA SER A 19 -26.55 -11.23 5.47
C SER A 19 -27.48 -12.14 6.28
N HIS A 20 -26.95 -13.15 7.00
CA HIS A 20 -27.75 -13.96 7.93
C HIS A 20 -28.33 -13.14 9.10
N ALA A 21 -27.77 -11.96 9.39
CA ALA A 21 -28.30 -11.07 10.41
C ALA A 21 -29.38 -10.09 9.89
N PHE A 22 -29.63 -10.02 8.56
CA PHE A 22 -30.63 -9.10 7.99
C PHE A 22 -32.05 -9.30 8.56
N PRO A 23 -32.56 -10.53 8.73
CA PRO A 23 -33.91 -10.73 9.27
C PRO A 23 -34.11 -10.15 10.68
N ALA A 24 -33.05 -10.10 11.48
CA ALA A 24 -33.12 -9.62 12.86
C ALA A 24 -32.85 -8.11 12.98
N ILE A 25 -31.73 -7.65 12.40
CA ILE A 25 -31.23 -6.27 12.62
C ILE A 25 -31.21 -5.42 11.35
N GLY A 26 -31.60 -5.99 10.20
CA GLY A 26 -31.61 -5.33 8.89
C GLY A 26 -30.21 -4.97 8.37
N PRO A 27 -30.10 -4.57 7.09
CA PRO A 27 -28.83 -4.11 6.49
C PRO A 27 -28.13 -3.02 7.30
N ALA A 28 -28.90 -2.02 7.76
CA ALA A 28 -28.39 -0.89 8.53
C ALA A 28 -27.78 -1.31 9.86
N GLY A 29 -28.37 -2.29 10.56
CA GLY A 29 -27.83 -2.82 11.81
C GLY A 29 -26.51 -3.55 11.60
N VAL A 30 -26.41 -4.38 10.55
CA VAL A 30 -25.16 -5.08 10.24
C VAL A 30 -24.07 -4.09 9.86
N VAL A 31 -24.37 -3.08 9.02
CA VAL A 31 -23.41 -2.02 8.67
C VAL A 31 -22.96 -1.25 9.92
N ALA A 32 -23.88 -0.93 10.83
CA ALA A 32 -23.54 -0.23 12.07
C ALA A 32 -22.54 -1.01 12.93
N VAL A 33 -22.75 -2.31 13.12
CA VAL A 33 -21.81 -3.17 13.87
C VAL A 33 -20.48 -3.29 13.13
N ARG A 34 -20.48 -3.48 11.81
CA ARG A 34 -19.24 -3.53 11.00
C ARG A 34 -18.43 -2.24 11.17
N GLN A 35 -19.10 -1.10 11.17
CA GLN A 35 -18.49 0.21 11.30
C GLN A 35 -17.91 0.43 12.70
N LEU A 36 -18.58 -0.05 13.74
CA LEU A 36 -18.05 -0.09 15.11
C LEU A 36 -16.79 -0.95 15.21
N VAL A 37 -16.82 -2.18 14.67
CA VAL A 37 -15.65 -3.08 14.66
C VAL A 37 -14.47 -2.43 13.92
N ALA A 38 -14.73 -1.84 12.76
CA ALA A 38 -13.73 -1.12 11.98
C ALA A 38 -13.11 0.04 12.78
N SER A 39 -13.95 0.86 13.42
CA SER A 39 -13.53 2.00 14.25
C SER A 39 -12.72 1.55 15.46
N ALA A 40 -13.18 0.51 16.17
CA ALA A 40 -12.52 -0.05 17.35
C ALA A 40 -11.11 -0.58 17.04
N VAL A 41 -10.86 -1.06 15.82
CA VAL A 41 -9.53 -1.50 15.39
C VAL A 41 -8.68 -0.33 14.90
N LEU A 42 -9.23 0.58 14.08
CA LEU A 42 -8.43 1.63 13.44
C LEU A 42 -8.08 2.79 14.38
N LEU A 43 -8.95 3.17 15.33
CA LEU A 43 -8.69 4.29 16.23
C LEU A 43 -7.48 4.06 17.15
N PRO A 44 -7.34 2.91 17.85
CA PRO A 44 -6.20 2.66 18.73
C PRO A 44 -4.86 2.57 18.00
N LEU A 45 -4.87 2.10 16.75
CA LEU A 45 -3.68 1.95 15.91
C LEU A 45 -3.16 3.30 15.39
N THR A 46 -4.06 4.25 15.14
CA THR A 46 -3.71 5.52 14.48
C THR A 46 -3.65 6.71 15.43
N ARG A 47 -4.32 6.63 16.59
CA ARG A 47 -4.41 7.67 17.64
C ARG A 47 -4.49 9.09 17.04
N PRO A 48 -5.55 9.38 16.25
CA PRO A 48 -5.60 10.62 15.48
C PRO A 48 -5.72 11.83 16.40
N ALA A 49 -4.92 12.86 16.15
CA ALA A 49 -4.96 14.12 16.89
C ALA A 49 -6.12 15.00 16.40
N VAL A 50 -7.36 14.62 16.73
CA VAL A 50 -8.62 15.29 16.31
C VAL A 50 -8.62 16.81 16.53
N HIS A 51 -7.94 17.26 17.58
CA HIS A 51 -7.84 18.66 18.00
C HIS A 51 -6.93 19.52 17.10
N ARG A 52 -6.12 18.91 16.23
CA ARG A 52 -5.20 19.63 15.32
C ARG A 52 -5.75 19.79 13.91
N LEU A 53 -6.95 19.30 13.65
CA LEU A 53 -7.54 19.28 12.32
C LEU A 53 -8.20 20.63 11.99
N THR A 54 -7.85 21.17 10.83
CA THR A 54 -8.52 22.35 10.28
C THR A 54 -9.93 22.02 9.80
N ARG A 55 -10.81 23.03 9.68
CA ARG A 55 -12.18 22.87 9.13
C ARG A 55 -12.18 22.24 7.73
N ALA A 56 -11.23 22.61 6.88
CA ALA A 56 -11.11 22.05 5.54
C ALA A 56 -10.74 20.55 5.56
N GLN A 57 -9.88 20.12 6.49
CA GLN A 57 -9.57 18.70 6.68
C GLN A 57 -10.79 17.93 7.21
N TRP A 58 -11.52 18.51 8.17
CA TRP A 58 -12.76 17.94 8.68
C TRP A 58 -13.80 17.75 7.57
N LEU A 59 -13.99 18.72 6.69
CA LEU A 59 -14.94 18.60 5.59
C LEU A 59 -14.60 17.43 4.65
N ARG A 60 -13.31 17.19 4.37
CA ARG A 60 -12.86 16.04 3.57
C ARG A 60 -13.08 14.71 4.30
N VAL A 61 -12.86 14.68 5.62
CA VAL A 61 -13.13 13.50 6.46
C VAL A 61 -14.62 13.20 6.53
N LEU A 62 -15.48 14.22 6.69
CA LEU A 62 -16.94 14.07 6.68
C LEU A 62 -17.43 13.58 5.32
N TRP A 63 -16.88 14.12 4.23
CA TRP A 63 -17.20 13.64 2.88
C TRP A 63 -16.79 12.17 2.68
N LEU A 64 -15.58 11.78 3.12
CA LEU A 64 -15.15 10.38 3.09
C LEU A 64 -16.06 9.48 3.93
N ALA A 65 -16.44 9.92 5.13
CA ALA A 65 -17.35 9.18 6.01
C ALA A 65 -18.74 9.00 5.40
N ALA A 66 -19.29 10.05 4.76
CA ALA A 66 -20.58 10.00 4.09
C ALA A 66 -20.56 9.03 2.90
N MET A 67 -19.52 9.08 2.06
CA MET A 67 -19.36 8.13 0.94
C MET A 67 -19.19 6.70 1.46
N PHE A 68 -18.42 6.50 2.53
CA PHE A 68 -18.20 5.17 3.11
C PHE A 68 -19.48 4.57 3.71
N ALA A 69 -20.26 5.38 4.44
CA ALA A 69 -21.54 4.97 5.00
C ALA A 69 -22.56 4.63 3.90
N GLY A 70 -22.71 5.52 2.92
CA GLY A 70 -23.62 5.33 1.78
C GLY A 70 -23.28 4.10 0.95
N MET A 71 -21.99 3.88 0.69
CA MET A 71 -21.49 2.69 -0.03
C MET A 71 -21.88 1.40 0.68
N ASN A 72 -21.58 1.26 1.97
CA ASN A 72 -21.85 0.02 2.71
C ASN A 72 -23.35 -0.23 2.90
N LEU A 73 -24.12 0.82 3.20
CA LEU A 73 -25.57 0.69 3.35
C LEU A 73 -26.25 0.35 2.03
N GLY A 74 -25.87 1.03 0.93
CA GLY A 74 -26.38 0.75 -0.40
C GLY A 74 -26.06 -0.68 -0.83
N LEU A 75 -24.82 -1.15 -0.60
CA LEU A 75 -24.44 -2.52 -0.91
C LEU A 75 -25.32 -3.52 -0.15
N TYR A 76 -25.43 -3.41 1.18
CA TYR A 76 -26.18 -4.41 1.95
C TYR A 76 -27.69 -4.34 1.70
N ALA A 77 -28.25 -3.16 1.44
CA ALA A 77 -29.64 -3.01 1.02
C ALA A 77 -29.89 -3.62 -0.38
N ALA A 78 -28.89 -3.58 -1.27
CA ALA A 78 -28.95 -4.31 -2.53
C ALA A 78 -28.82 -5.82 -2.33
N VAL A 79 -27.88 -6.29 -1.50
CA VAL A 79 -27.67 -7.72 -1.20
C VAL A 79 -28.93 -8.37 -0.65
N GLU A 80 -29.66 -7.68 0.23
CA GLU A 80 -30.94 -8.16 0.79
C GLU A 80 -32.00 -8.42 -0.30
N ARG A 81 -31.96 -7.69 -1.42
CA ARG A 81 -33.02 -7.68 -2.44
C ARG A 81 -32.69 -8.50 -3.68
N ILE A 82 -31.50 -8.29 -4.21
CA ILE A 82 -31.05 -8.83 -5.50
C ILE A 82 -29.89 -9.82 -5.35
N GLY A 83 -29.46 -10.10 -4.12
CA GLY A 83 -28.41 -11.06 -3.82
C GLY A 83 -26.99 -10.51 -3.94
N LEU A 84 -26.01 -11.30 -3.48
CA LEU A 84 -24.63 -10.85 -3.26
C LEU A 84 -23.87 -10.65 -4.57
N GLY A 85 -23.99 -11.59 -5.51
CA GLY A 85 -23.32 -11.53 -6.81
C GLY A 85 -23.74 -10.30 -7.63
N LEU A 86 -25.05 -10.09 -7.78
CA LEU A 86 -25.59 -8.96 -8.55
C LEU A 86 -25.22 -7.63 -7.89
N ALA A 87 -25.44 -7.50 -6.58
CA ALA A 87 -25.18 -6.27 -5.83
C ALA A 87 -23.71 -5.83 -5.93
N VAL A 88 -22.76 -6.74 -5.72
CA VAL A 88 -21.33 -6.43 -5.80
C VAL A 88 -20.90 -6.11 -7.23
N THR A 89 -21.49 -6.75 -8.23
CA THR A 89 -21.21 -6.45 -9.64
C THR A 89 -21.67 -5.04 -10.01
N LEU A 90 -22.86 -4.63 -9.55
CA LEU A 90 -23.36 -3.27 -9.73
C LEU A 90 -22.49 -2.25 -8.99
N GLU A 91 -22.12 -2.53 -7.74
CA GLU A 91 -21.23 -1.68 -6.94
C GLU A 91 -19.90 -1.44 -7.67
N PHE A 92 -19.36 -2.48 -8.31
CA PHE A 92 -18.09 -2.45 -9.03
C PHE A 92 -18.07 -1.53 -10.26
N LEU A 93 -19.23 -1.02 -10.68
CA LEU A 93 -19.32 0.04 -11.70
C LEU A 93 -18.71 1.37 -11.23
N GLY A 94 -18.62 1.61 -9.91
CA GLY A 94 -18.05 2.83 -9.34
C GLY A 94 -16.60 3.08 -9.75
N PRO A 95 -15.66 2.16 -9.44
CA PRO A 95 -14.27 2.24 -9.90
C PRO A 95 -14.13 2.37 -11.41
N LEU A 96 -14.95 1.64 -12.17
CA LEU A 96 -14.96 1.69 -13.63
C LEU A 96 -15.35 3.10 -14.13
N ALA A 97 -16.42 3.68 -13.58
CA ALA A 97 -16.85 5.03 -13.92
C ALA A 97 -15.76 6.08 -13.63
N VAL A 98 -15.09 5.99 -12.47
CA VAL A 98 -13.96 6.87 -12.13
C VAL A 98 -12.82 6.74 -13.15
N ALA A 99 -12.48 5.51 -13.57
CA ALA A 99 -11.43 5.28 -14.55
C ALA A 99 -11.79 5.84 -15.93
N LEU A 100 -13.05 5.68 -16.36
CA LEU A 100 -13.56 6.14 -17.65
C LEU A 100 -13.67 7.67 -17.72
N LEU A 101 -14.18 8.32 -16.67
CA LEU A 101 -14.31 9.79 -16.60
C LEU A 101 -12.95 10.51 -16.63
N GLY A 102 -11.88 9.83 -16.21
CA GLY A 102 -10.52 10.35 -16.28
C GLY A 102 -9.87 10.24 -17.67
N SER A 103 -10.48 9.51 -18.61
CA SER A 103 -9.90 9.26 -19.93
C SER A 103 -10.56 10.06 -21.04
N ARG A 104 -9.77 10.39 -22.08
CA ARG A 104 -10.21 11.08 -23.30
C ARG A 104 -10.06 10.21 -24.55
N SER A 105 -9.87 8.89 -24.39
CA SER A 105 -9.65 7.99 -25.53
C SER A 105 -10.95 7.38 -26.05
N VAL A 106 -11.07 7.24 -27.38
CA VAL A 106 -12.21 6.56 -28.03
C VAL A 106 -12.32 5.09 -27.59
N ARG A 107 -11.19 4.47 -27.23
CA ARG A 107 -11.18 3.08 -26.71
C ARG A 107 -11.88 2.98 -25.36
N ASP A 108 -11.70 3.97 -24.50
CA ASP A 108 -12.35 3.99 -23.19
C ASP A 108 -13.85 4.29 -23.33
N LEU A 109 -14.25 5.12 -24.30
CA LEU A 109 -15.67 5.29 -24.63
C LEU A 109 -16.30 3.98 -25.13
N ALA A 110 -15.62 3.24 -26.01
CA ALA A 110 -16.10 1.93 -26.45
C ALA A 110 -16.22 0.93 -25.28
N LEU A 111 -15.25 0.93 -24.35
CA LEU A 111 -15.31 0.13 -23.13
C LEU A 111 -16.47 0.53 -22.22
N ALA A 112 -16.80 1.82 -22.14
CA ALA A 112 -17.97 2.31 -21.40
C ALA A 112 -19.28 1.75 -22.00
N VAL A 113 -19.41 1.74 -23.32
CA VAL A 113 -20.57 1.15 -24.01
C VAL A 113 -20.66 -0.35 -23.75
N VAL A 114 -19.54 -1.07 -23.86
CA VAL A 114 -19.48 -2.52 -23.56
C VAL A 114 -19.88 -2.80 -22.11
N ALA A 115 -19.41 -2.01 -21.16
CA ALA A 115 -19.81 -2.14 -19.76
C ALA A 115 -21.31 -1.86 -19.57
N GLY A 116 -21.86 -0.85 -20.25
CA GLY A 116 -23.30 -0.56 -20.25
C GLY A 116 -24.14 -1.74 -20.78
N ILE A 117 -23.69 -2.39 -21.85
CA ILE A 117 -24.29 -3.63 -22.36
C ILE A 117 -24.17 -4.74 -21.32
N GLY A 118 -23.01 -4.89 -20.68
CA GLY A 118 -22.79 -5.83 -19.58
C GLY A 118 -23.78 -5.64 -18.44
N VAL A 119 -24.06 -4.39 -18.03
CA VAL A 119 -25.06 -4.06 -17.00
C VAL A 119 -26.47 -4.41 -17.47
N TYR A 120 -26.82 -4.11 -18.71
CA TYR A 120 -28.13 -4.46 -19.26
C TYR A 120 -28.35 -5.98 -19.28
N VAL A 121 -27.36 -6.75 -19.73
CA VAL A 121 -27.40 -8.22 -19.73
C VAL A 121 -27.40 -8.79 -18.31
N LEU A 122 -26.67 -8.16 -17.39
CA LEU A 122 -26.60 -8.54 -15.99
C LEU A 122 -27.97 -8.39 -15.30
N VAL A 123 -28.65 -7.25 -15.50
CA VAL A 123 -29.94 -6.95 -14.87
C VAL A 123 -31.10 -7.62 -15.60
N LEU A 124 -30.97 -7.77 -16.93
CA LEU A 124 -31.98 -8.27 -17.88
C LEU A 124 -33.41 -7.92 -17.44
N PRO A 125 -33.79 -6.63 -17.49
CA PRO A 125 -34.98 -6.13 -16.81
C PRO A 125 -36.24 -6.84 -17.30
N GLY A 126 -36.90 -7.51 -16.38
CA GLY A 126 -38.17 -8.20 -16.57
C GLY A 126 -39.29 -7.63 -15.68
N PRO A 127 -40.51 -8.14 -15.82
CA PRO A 127 -41.67 -7.65 -15.06
C PRO A 127 -41.54 -7.84 -13.54
N SER A 128 -40.72 -8.79 -13.08
CA SER A 128 -40.49 -9.12 -11.67
C SER A 128 -39.16 -8.62 -11.12
N SER A 129 -38.41 -7.79 -11.87
CA SER A 129 -37.11 -7.30 -11.43
C SER A 129 -37.26 -6.32 -10.25
N ASP A 130 -36.48 -6.54 -9.17
CA ASP A 130 -36.41 -5.59 -8.05
C ASP A 130 -35.55 -4.38 -8.44
N TYR A 131 -36.17 -3.42 -9.11
CA TYR A 131 -35.55 -2.15 -9.51
C TYR A 131 -35.03 -1.34 -8.31
N LEU A 132 -35.59 -1.55 -7.12
CA LEU A 132 -35.18 -0.85 -5.90
C LEU A 132 -33.84 -1.42 -5.41
N GLY A 133 -33.65 -2.74 -5.47
CA GLY A 133 -32.35 -3.38 -5.23
C GLY A 133 -31.27 -2.93 -6.24
N VAL A 134 -31.62 -2.82 -7.52
CA VAL A 134 -30.72 -2.27 -8.56
C VAL A 134 -30.36 -0.81 -8.26
N ALA A 135 -31.34 0.01 -7.87
CA ALA A 135 -31.11 1.40 -7.50
C ALA A 135 -30.15 1.53 -6.31
N PHE A 136 -30.30 0.68 -5.28
CA PHE A 136 -29.33 0.64 -4.17
C PHE A 136 -27.93 0.23 -4.61
N GLY A 137 -27.81 -0.74 -5.52
CA GLY A 137 -26.51 -1.13 -6.10
C GLY A 137 -25.84 0.02 -6.87
N LEU A 138 -26.62 0.78 -7.64
CA LEU A 138 -26.11 1.96 -8.37
C LEU A 138 -25.75 3.12 -7.43
N VAL A 139 -26.51 3.34 -6.36
CA VAL A 139 -26.15 4.31 -5.31
C VAL A 139 -24.85 3.88 -4.65
N ALA A 140 -24.69 2.59 -4.33
CA ALA A 140 -23.46 2.06 -3.76
C ALA A 140 -22.26 2.26 -4.72
N ALA A 141 -22.46 2.04 -6.03
CA ALA A 141 -21.46 2.30 -7.05
C ALA A 141 -21.06 3.79 -7.12
N ALA A 142 -22.03 4.70 -7.10
CA ALA A 142 -21.77 6.13 -7.07
C ALA A 142 -21.02 6.56 -5.80
N CYS A 143 -21.43 6.03 -4.64
CA CYS A 143 -20.74 6.24 -3.37
C CYS A 143 -19.33 5.66 -3.37
N TRP A 144 -19.07 4.51 -4.01
CA TRP A 144 -17.72 3.95 -4.13
C TRP A 144 -16.84 4.83 -5.03
N GLY A 145 -17.36 5.29 -6.17
CA GLY A 145 -16.67 6.26 -7.01
C GLY A 145 -16.32 7.54 -6.24
N GLY A 146 -17.28 8.09 -5.49
CA GLY A 146 -17.07 9.21 -4.57
C GLY A 146 -16.05 8.91 -3.46
N TYR A 147 -16.10 7.71 -2.87
CA TYR A 147 -15.15 7.24 -1.86
C TYR A 147 -13.73 7.21 -2.40
N ILE A 148 -13.50 6.76 -3.64
CA ILE A 148 -12.16 6.76 -4.26
C ILE A 148 -11.60 8.18 -4.33
N LEU A 149 -12.41 9.14 -4.79
CA LEU A 149 -12.03 10.55 -4.89
C LEU A 149 -11.82 11.18 -3.50
N ALA A 150 -12.72 10.90 -2.55
CA ALA A 150 -12.64 11.37 -1.18
C ALA A 150 -11.42 10.84 -0.45
N ASN A 151 -11.12 9.56 -0.61
CA ASN A 151 -9.97 8.92 0.01
C ASN A 151 -8.66 9.49 -0.56
N ARG A 152 -8.62 9.79 -1.87
CA ARG A 152 -7.50 10.51 -2.49
C ARG A 152 -7.33 11.93 -1.92
N ALA A 153 -8.41 12.69 -1.80
CA ALA A 153 -8.39 14.05 -1.24
C ALA A 153 -7.95 14.06 0.24
N VAL A 154 -8.40 13.08 1.02
CA VAL A 154 -8.00 12.89 2.42
C VAL A 154 -6.54 12.47 2.52
N GLY A 155 -6.08 11.52 1.71
CA GLY A 155 -4.68 11.06 1.70
C GLY A 155 -3.67 12.14 1.28
N GLN A 156 -4.08 13.15 0.53
CA GLN A 156 -3.26 14.33 0.23
C GLN A 156 -3.24 15.36 1.37
N ALA A 157 -4.30 15.39 2.20
CA ALA A 157 -4.49 16.38 3.24
C ALA A 157 -4.01 15.94 4.63
N LEU A 158 -3.89 14.64 4.86
CA LEU A 158 -3.64 14.02 6.16
C LEU A 158 -2.53 12.97 6.07
N PRO A 159 -1.59 12.95 7.01
CA PRO A 159 -0.50 11.98 7.00
C PRO A 159 -0.99 10.56 7.34
N GLY A 160 -0.58 9.60 6.51
CA GLY A 160 -0.82 8.18 6.74
C GLY A 160 -2.31 7.80 6.71
N VAL A 161 -2.69 6.87 7.60
CA VAL A 161 -4.03 6.28 7.67
C VAL A 161 -4.99 7.01 8.63
N GLN A 162 -4.57 8.17 9.18
CA GLN A 162 -5.36 8.92 10.16
C GLN A 162 -6.72 9.38 9.60
N GLY A 163 -6.74 9.84 8.36
CA GLY A 163 -7.97 10.32 7.73
C GLY A 163 -9.01 9.22 7.54
N THR A 164 -8.58 8.02 7.14
CA THR A 164 -9.46 6.85 7.00
C THR A 164 -9.96 6.36 8.35
N ALA A 165 -9.11 6.35 9.38
CA ALA A 165 -9.52 5.99 10.74
C ALA A 165 -10.56 6.96 11.31
N LEU A 166 -10.37 8.27 11.09
CA LEU A 166 -11.33 9.29 11.49
C LEU A 166 -12.65 9.19 10.74
N ALA A 167 -12.61 8.99 9.42
CA ALA A 167 -13.83 8.81 8.63
C ALA A 167 -14.61 7.56 9.08
N THR A 168 -13.89 6.48 9.40
CA THR A 168 -14.48 5.25 9.94
C THR A 168 -15.15 5.51 11.29
N ALA A 169 -14.50 6.28 12.17
CA ALA A 169 -15.05 6.66 13.46
C ALA A 169 -16.29 7.57 13.36
N VAL A 170 -16.24 8.58 12.50
CA VAL A 170 -17.39 9.45 12.23
C VAL A 170 -18.57 8.64 11.70
N SER A 171 -18.32 7.74 10.75
CA SER A 171 -19.35 6.86 10.23
C SER A 171 -19.91 5.94 11.32
N ALA A 172 -19.07 5.40 12.20
CA ALA A 172 -19.52 4.58 13.33
C ALA A 172 -20.44 5.37 14.27
N THR A 173 -20.07 6.62 14.59
CA THR A 173 -20.88 7.53 15.40
C THR A 173 -22.22 7.84 14.73
N ALA A 174 -22.23 8.06 13.41
CA ALA A 174 -23.45 8.32 12.64
C ALA A 174 -24.45 7.15 12.69
N TYR A 175 -23.96 5.91 12.85
CA TYR A 175 -24.80 4.72 12.99
C TYR A 175 -25.18 4.37 14.45
N LEU A 176 -24.69 5.09 15.45
CA LEU A 176 -25.08 4.86 16.85
C LEU A 176 -26.60 4.96 17.09
N PRO A 177 -27.35 5.92 16.51
CA PRO A 177 -28.80 5.98 16.69
C PRO A 177 -29.51 4.70 16.22
N VAL A 178 -29.02 4.07 15.14
CA VAL A 178 -29.57 2.80 14.64
C VAL A 178 -29.35 1.68 15.65
N LEU A 179 -28.16 1.60 16.25
CA LEU A 179 -27.85 0.60 17.27
C LEU A 179 -28.62 0.80 18.57
N VAL A 180 -28.80 2.06 18.99
CA VAL A 180 -29.63 2.41 20.14
C VAL A 180 -31.09 2.00 19.86
N TRP A 181 -31.63 2.33 18.69
CA TRP A 181 -32.99 1.95 18.31
C TRP A 181 -33.18 0.42 18.26
N LEU A 182 -32.23 -0.33 17.69
CA LEU A 182 -32.27 -1.80 17.67
C LEU A 182 -32.19 -2.42 19.08
N SER A 183 -31.38 -1.84 19.96
CA SER A 183 -31.28 -2.24 21.36
C SER A 183 -32.59 -2.00 22.11
N VAL A 184 -33.20 -0.81 21.96
CA VAL A 184 -34.46 -0.44 22.64
C VAL A 184 -35.64 -1.28 22.15
N THR A 185 -35.65 -1.66 20.87
CA THR A 185 -36.71 -2.48 20.27
C THR A 185 -36.54 -3.99 20.52
N GLY A 186 -35.48 -4.41 21.23
CA GLY A 186 -35.21 -5.82 21.54
C GLY A 186 -34.86 -6.67 20.31
N ARG A 187 -34.56 -6.05 19.17
CA ARG A 187 -34.19 -6.75 17.92
C ARG A 187 -32.75 -7.27 17.91
N PHE A 188 -31.96 -6.84 18.88
CA PHE A 188 -30.55 -7.18 19.00
C PHE A 188 -30.36 -8.55 19.65
N THR A 189 -30.40 -9.61 18.85
CA THR A 189 -30.12 -10.97 19.33
C THR A 189 -28.61 -11.23 19.38
N THR A 190 -28.16 -12.06 20.33
CA THR A 190 -26.74 -12.45 20.45
C THR A 190 -26.21 -13.09 19.18
N GLU A 191 -27.04 -13.85 18.48
CA GLU A 191 -26.69 -14.51 17.23
C GLU A 191 -26.50 -13.50 16.09
N ALA A 192 -27.47 -12.59 15.87
CA ALA A 192 -27.37 -11.56 14.84
C ALA A 192 -26.18 -10.62 15.06
N PHE A 193 -25.90 -10.30 16.32
CA PHE A 193 -24.70 -9.56 16.69
C PHE A 193 -23.43 -10.33 16.36
N GLY A 194 -23.37 -11.63 16.67
CA GLY A 194 -22.25 -12.51 16.32
C GLY A 194 -21.96 -12.52 14.81
N TYR A 195 -22.99 -12.71 13.98
CA TYR A 195 -22.85 -12.64 12.52
C TYR A 195 -22.33 -11.28 12.05
N ALA A 196 -22.85 -10.18 12.62
CA ALA A 196 -22.43 -8.83 12.23
C ALA A 196 -20.98 -8.50 12.67
N VAL A 197 -20.53 -9.02 13.81
CA VAL A 197 -19.13 -8.92 14.26
C VAL A 197 -18.21 -9.72 13.35
N VAL A 198 -18.56 -10.98 13.05
CA VAL A 198 -17.79 -11.83 12.11
C VAL A 198 -17.70 -11.15 10.74
N ALA A 199 -18.81 -10.61 10.26
CA ALA A 199 -18.83 -9.81 9.04
C ALA A 199 -17.85 -8.64 9.14
N GLY A 200 -17.86 -7.87 10.24
CA GLY A 200 -16.94 -6.75 10.46
C GLY A 200 -15.46 -7.16 10.44
N VAL A 201 -15.13 -8.28 11.07
CA VAL A 201 -13.75 -8.79 11.09
C VAL A 201 -13.30 -9.26 9.70
N LEU A 202 -14.10 -10.11 9.06
CA LEU A 202 -13.75 -10.73 7.77
C LEU A 202 -13.81 -9.75 6.59
N SER A 203 -14.64 -8.71 6.67
CA SER A 203 -14.80 -7.73 5.58
C SER A 203 -14.05 -6.41 5.77
N THR A 204 -13.56 -6.14 6.99
CA THR A 204 -12.83 -4.91 7.28
C THR A 204 -11.43 -5.19 7.80
N VAL A 205 -11.30 -5.92 8.90
CA VAL A 205 -10.01 -6.07 9.62
C VAL A 205 -9.03 -6.91 8.81
N VAL A 206 -9.46 -8.09 8.36
CA VAL A 206 -8.63 -9.00 7.56
C VAL A 206 -8.27 -8.38 6.20
N PRO A 207 -9.23 -7.85 5.40
CA PRO A 207 -8.92 -7.27 4.10
C PRO A 207 -8.04 -6.04 4.23
N TYR A 208 -8.30 -5.12 5.16
CA TYR A 208 -7.42 -3.96 5.35
C TYR A 208 -5.99 -4.38 5.72
N THR A 209 -5.82 -5.38 6.59
CA THR A 209 -4.49 -5.85 6.94
C THR A 209 -3.77 -6.43 5.72
N LEU A 210 -4.45 -7.27 4.95
CA LEU A 210 -3.88 -7.91 3.75
C LEU A 210 -3.61 -6.87 2.64
N ASP A 211 -4.53 -5.94 2.40
CA ASP A 211 -4.40 -4.88 1.40
C ASP A 211 -3.24 -3.95 1.72
N LEU A 212 -3.06 -3.57 3.00
CA LEU A 212 -1.90 -2.79 3.42
C LEU A 212 -0.58 -3.54 3.22
N LEU A 213 -0.57 -4.87 3.37
CA LEU A 213 0.60 -5.71 3.08
C LEU A 213 0.87 -5.82 1.58
N VAL A 214 -0.18 -5.88 0.75
CA VAL A 214 -0.11 -6.00 -0.70
C VAL A 214 0.30 -4.69 -1.38
N LEU A 215 -0.33 -3.56 -1.01
CA LEU A 215 -0.07 -2.25 -1.61
C LEU A 215 1.39 -1.80 -1.44
N ARG A 216 2.09 -2.35 -0.44
CA ARG A 216 3.52 -2.13 -0.22
C ARG A 216 4.44 -2.95 -1.13
N ARG A 217 3.91 -3.91 -1.88
CA ARG A 217 4.65 -4.93 -2.65
C ARG A 217 4.27 -4.97 -4.14
N VAL A 218 3.10 -4.45 -4.51
CA VAL A 218 2.49 -4.64 -5.82
C VAL A 218 2.14 -3.28 -6.45
N PRO A 219 2.46 -3.04 -7.73
CA PRO A 219 2.04 -1.83 -8.45
C PRO A 219 0.51 -1.67 -8.44
N ALA A 220 0.03 -0.43 -8.36
CA ALA A 220 -1.40 -0.12 -8.32
C ALA A 220 -2.21 -0.71 -9.49
N SER A 221 -1.59 -0.87 -10.67
CA SER A 221 -2.23 -1.50 -11.83
C SER A 221 -2.53 -2.97 -11.62
N VAL A 222 -1.59 -3.73 -11.06
CA VAL A 222 -1.77 -5.15 -10.72
C VAL A 222 -2.76 -5.30 -9.57
N PHE A 223 -2.76 -4.35 -8.62
CA PHE A 223 -3.78 -4.25 -7.59
C PHE A 223 -5.18 -4.08 -8.17
N GLY A 224 -5.39 -3.10 -9.04
CA GLY A 224 -6.68 -2.87 -9.71
C GLY A 224 -7.18 -4.05 -10.55
N ILE A 225 -6.27 -4.77 -11.24
CA ILE A 225 -6.64 -5.99 -11.98
C ILE A 225 -7.13 -7.08 -11.04
N ALA A 226 -6.43 -7.33 -9.92
CA ALA A 226 -6.87 -8.34 -8.95
C ALA A 226 -8.20 -7.97 -8.27
N MET A 227 -8.44 -6.69 -8.00
CA MET A 227 -9.73 -6.20 -7.47
C MET A 227 -10.89 -6.52 -8.42
N SER A 228 -10.63 -6.65 -9.73
CA SER A 228 -11.65 -7.03 -10.72
C SER A 228 -12.19 -8.45 -10.53
N ALA A 229 -11.54 -9.30 -9.72
CA ALA A 229 -12.06 -10.62 -9.37
C ALA A 229 -13.16 -10.59 -8.29
N HIS A 230 -13.42 -9.44 -7.64
CA HIS A 230 -14.40 -9.34 -6.54
C HIS A 230 -15.82 -9.80 -6.93
N PRO A 231 -16.40 -9.37 -8.07
CA PRO A 231 -17.74 -9.80 -8.46
C PRO A 231 -17.87 -11.32 -8.63
N VAL A 232 -16.86 -11.95 -9.24
CA VAL A 232 -16.85 -13.41 -9.45
C VAL A 232 -16.79 -14.15 -8.11
N LEU A 233 -15.92 -13.70 -7.19
CA LEU A 233 -15.86 -14.27 -5.84
C LEU A 233 -17.16 -14.02 -5.06
N ALA A 234 -17.82 -12.88 -5.26
CA ALA A 234 -19.11 -12.57 -4.65
C ALA A 234 -20.18 -13.55 -5.09
N ALA A 235 -20.26 -13.84 -6.39
CA ALA A 235 -21.20 -14.81 -6.95
C ALA A 235 -20.92 -16.23 -6.45
N LEU A 236 -19.65 -16.65 -6.43
CA LEU A 236 -19.26 -17.97 -5.90
C LEU A 236 -19.62 -18.11 -4.42
N VAL A 237 -19.32 -17.11 -3.61
CA VAL A 237 -19.67 -17.11 -2.17
C VAL A 237 -21.18 -17.04 -1.97
N GLY A 238 -21.91 -16.24 -2.76
CA GLY A 238 -23.37 -16.17 -2.72
C GLY A 238 -24.02 -17.53 -3.07
N MET A 239 -23.49 -18.23 -4.07
CA MET A 239 -23.94 -19.60 -4.39
C MET A 239 -23.69 -20.57 -3.24
N VAL A 240 -22.48 -20.60 -2.69
CA VAL A 240 -22.07 -21.62 -1.72
C VAL A 240 -22.64 -21.36 -0.32
N LEU A 241 -22.65 -20.10 0.14
CA LEU A 241 -23.05 -19.76 1.52
C LEU A 241 -24.50 -19.30 1.63
N LEU A 242 -25.06 -18.71 0.57
CA LEU A 242 -26.43 -18.17 0.58
C LEU A 242 -27.40 -18.97 -0.31
N GLY A 243 -26.92 -20.00 -1.02
CA GLY A 243 -27.74 -20.79 -1.94
C GLY A 243 -28.28 -20.02 -3.14
N GLN A 244 -27.64 -18.89 -3.51
CA GLN A 244 -28.12 -18.02 -4.60
C GLN A 244 -27.81 -18.64 -5.96
N LEU A 245 -28.83 -19.08 -6.70
CA LEU A 245 -28.65 -19.57 -8.07
C LEU A 245 -28.61 -18.41 -9.05
N LEU A 246 -27.42 -18.12 -9.60
CA LEU A 246 -27.28 -17.11 -10.64
C LEU A 246 -27.67 -17.65 -12.01
N ALA A 247 -28.45 -16.89 -12.75
CA ALA A 247 -28.82 -17.19 -14.12
C ALA A 247 -27.63 -17.00 -15.08
N LEU A 248 -27.68 -17.64 -16.25
CA LEU A 248 -26.61 -17.56 -17.23
C LEU A 248 -26.35 -16.12 -17.71
N HIS A 249 -27.39 -15.29 -17.81
CA HIS A 249 -27.25 -13.89 -18.21
C HIS A 249 -26.49 -13.06 -17.16
N GLU A 250 -26.66 -13.36 -15.86
CA GLU A 250 -25.93 -12.68 -14.80
C GLU A 250 -24.43 -12.98 -14.86
N TRP A 251 -24.06 -14.24 -15.15
CA TRP A 251 -22.68 -14.64 -15.39
C TRP A 251 -22.06 -13.94 -16.59
N VAL A 252 -22.78 -13.87 -17.71
CA VAL A 252 -22.31 -13.20 -18.92
C VAL A 252 -22.13 -11.71 -18.68
N GLY A 253 -23.12 -11.04 -18.09
CA GLY A 253 -23.04 -9.62 -17.75
C GLY A 253 -21.88 -9.31 -16.81
N MET A 254 -21.69 -10.13 -15.78
CA MET A 254 -20.58 -10.02 -14.83
C MET A 254 -19.22 -10.19 -15.53
N ALA A 255 -19.08 -11.20 -16.38
CA ALA A 255 -17.84 -11.44 -17.13
C ALA A 255 -17.49 -10.24 -18.03
N VAL A 256 -18.49 -9.67 -18.71
CA VAL A 256 -18.31 -8.48 -19.56
C VAL A 256 -17.82 -7.28 -18.73
N ILE A 257 -18.45 -7.01 -17.59
CA ILE A 257 -18.06 -5.87 -16.71
C ILE A 257 -16.65 -6.07 -16.14
N VAL A 258 -16.34 -7.27 -15.64
CA VAL A 258 -15.03 -7.61 -15.07
C VAL A 258 -13.93 -7.48 -16.11
N LEU A 259 -14.15 -7.99 -17.33
CA LEU A 259 -13.20 -7.85 -18.43
C LEU A 259 -13.01 -6.40 -18.84
N ALA A 260 -14.11 -5.63 -18.98
CA ALA A 260 -14.03 -4.22 -19.31
C ALA A 260 -13.19 -3.45 -18.26
N ASN A 261 -13.43 -3.69 -16.97
CA ASN A 261 -12.65 -3.05 -15.91
C ASN A 261 -11.18 -3.48 -15.91
N ALA A 262 -10.88 -4.77 -16.08
CA ALA A 262 -9.52 -5.28 -16.14
C ALA A 262 -8.73 -4.67 -17.31
N VAL A 263 -9.37 -4.50 -18.47
CA VAL A 263 -8.77 -3.84 -19.65
C VAL A 263 -8.50 -2.36 -19.36
N THR A 264 -9.47 -1.63 -18.81
CA THR A 264 -9.31 -0.21 -18.42
C THR A 264 -8.15 -0.03 -17.44
N MET A 265 -8.06 -0.87 -16.41
CA MET A 265 -6.99 -0.84 -15.40
C MET A 265 -5.61 -1.21 -15.98
N SER A 266 -5.57 -2.09 -16.98
CA SER A 266 -4.35 -2.46 -17.70
C SER A 266 -3.84 -1.33 -18.62
N GLY A 267 -4.76 -0.52 -19.17
CA GLY A 267 -4.44 0.63 -20.02
C GLY A 267 -3.73 1.76 -19.28
N LEU A 268 -4.06 2.00 -18.01
CA LEU A 268 -3.46 3.04 -17.16
C LEU A 268 -1.96 2.82 -16.88
N GLY A 269 -1.45 1.59 -17.02
CA GLY A 269 -0.02 1.27 -16.88
C GLY A 269 0.84 1.60 -18.11
N ARG A 270 0.22 1.95 -19.25
CA ARG A 270 0.92 2.34 -20.47
C ARG A 270 0.87 3.85 -20.62
N GLY A 271 1.71 4.56 -19.87
CA GLY A 271 1.98 5.97 -20.12
C GLY A 271 2.41 6.18 -21.59
N PRO A 272 2.19 7.38 -22.17
CA PRO A 272 2.57 7.66 -23.55
C PRO A 272 4.06 7.36 -23.72
N ARG A 273 4.40 6.42 -24.61
CA ARG A 273 5.78 6.24 -25.08
C ARG A 273 6.21 7.56 -25.74
N ARG A 274 6.80 8.47 -24.97
CA ARG A 274 7.67 9.50 -25.54
C ARG A 274 8.79 8.72 -26.23
N ARG A 275 8.74 8.70 -27.56
CA ARG A 275 9.84 8.23 -28.40
C ARG A 275 11.05 9.09 -28.04
N SER A 276 12.08 8.49 -27.45
CA SER A 276 13.40 9.12 -27.41
C SER A 276 13.92 9.16 -28.86
N PRO A 277 14.41 10.32 -29.35
CA PRO A 277 15.20 10.36 -30.56
C PRO A 277 16.42 9.46 -30.38
N ARG A 278 16.60 8.54 -31.32
CA ARG A 278 17.74 7.63 -31.41
C ARG A 278 19.05 8.42 -31.39
N GLU A 279 19.84 8.21 -30.35
CA GLU A 279 21.29 8.41 -30.38
C GLU A 279 21.85 7.52 -31.50
N ARG A 280 22.27 8.18 -32.58
CA ARG A 280 23.08 7.61 -33.64
C ARG A 280 24.54 7.79 -33.20
N THR A 281 25.35 6.79 -33.51
CA THR A 281 26.83 6.73 -33.42
C THR A 281 27.43 6.21 -32.11
N ALA A 282 27.56 4.89 -32.03
CA ALA A 282 28.70 4.24 -31.38
C ALA A 282 29.36 3.31 -32.42
N ARG A 283 30.66 3.52 -32.67
CA ARG A 283 31.53 2.64 -33.46
C ARG A 283 32.22 1.61 -32.55
N PRO A 284 32.72 0.49 -33.10
CA PRO A 284 33.00 -0.74 -32.36
C PRO A 284 34.46 -0.86 -31.92
N GLY A 285 34.69 -1.52 -30.77
CA GLY A 285 36.00 -1.94 -30.27
C GLY A 285 35.86 -3.03 -29.21
N THR A 286 36.17 -4.26 -29.62
CA THR A 286 36.34 -5.55 -28.89
C THR A 286 37.41 -5.51 -27.76
N PRO A 287 37.66 -6.57 -26.95
CA PRO A 287 37.13 -7.95 -26.96
C PRO A 287 36.66 -8.51 -25.58
N SER A 288 36.07 -9.70 -25.68
CA SER A 288 35.69 -10.64 -24.63
C SER A 288 36.84 -11.09 -23.71
N VAL A 289 36.56 -11.21 -22.41
CA VAL A 289 37.33 -12.10 -21.49
C VAL A 289 36.38 -13.09 -20.82
N ARG A 290 36.79 -14.35 -20.90
CA ARG A 290 36.13 -15.54 -20.38
C ARG A 290 36.22 -15.65 -18.85
N ARG A 291 35.24 -16.37 -18.31
CA ARG A 291 35.06 -16.93 -16.96
C ARG A 291 36.35 -17.26 -16.18
N ALA A 292 36.28 -17.02 -14.87
CA ALA A 292 36.90 -17.89 -13.86
C ALA A 292 36.02 -17.93 -12.59
N CYS A 293 35.58 -19.13 -12.22
CA CYS A 293 34.98 -19.47 -10.92
C CYS A 293 36.09 -19.79 -9.93
N TRP A 294 36.15 -19.14 -8.77
CA TRP A 294 36.75 -19.57 -7.48
C TRP A 294 36.35 -18.46 -6.46
N GLY A 295 35.98 -18.66 -5.21
CA GLY A 295 35.86 -19.80 -4.31
C GLY A 295 35.14 -19.28 -3.05
N ALA A 296 34.36 -20.15 -2.40
CA ALA A 296 33.62 -19.82 -1.18
C ALA A 296 34.51 -19.92 0.07
N ALA A 297 34.36 -18.99 1.02
CA ALA A 297 34.75 -19.12 2.42
C ALA A 297 34.15 -17.95 3.25
N PRO A 298 34.11 -18.00 4.59
CA PRO A 298 33.54 -19.03 5.47
C PRO A 298 32.41 -18.44 6.37
N ALA A 299 31.56 -19.29 6.96
CA ALA A 299 30.50 -18.86 7.87
C ALA A 299 31.04 -18.60 9.30
N PRO A 300 30.69 -17.49 9.98
CA PRO A 300 31.13 -17.25 11.34
C PRO A 300 30.22 -17.91 12.40
N ALA A 301 30.89 -18.28 13.49
CA ALA A 301 30.47 -19.18 14.55
C ALA A 301 29.23 -18.76 15.37
N ARG A 302 28.54 -19.78 15.90
CA ARG A 302 27.42 -19.68 16.84
C ARG A 302 27.92 -19.37 18.25
N GLY A 303 27.31 -18.38 18.90
CA GLY A 303 27.47 -18.09 20.33
C GLY A 303 26.43 -17.08 20.84
N GLY A 304 25.63 -17.51 21.82
CA GLY A 304 25.09 -16.73 22.95
C GLY A 304 24.06 -15.62 22.74
N GLY A 305 22.77 -15.93 22.94
CA GLY A 305 21.93 -15.27 23.96
C GLY A 305 21.67 -13.74 23.94
N SER A 306 21.75 -13.06 22.80
CA SER A 306 21.19 -11.72 22.60
C SER A 306 20.61 -11.68 21.18
N MET A 307 19.41 -11.13 20.99
CA MET A 307 18.82 -11.04 19.64
C MET A 307 19.74 -10.18 18.77
N ARG A 308 20.51 -10.83 17.89
CA ARG A 308 21.47 -10.15 17.02
C ARG A 308 20.72 -9.19 16.07
N PRO A 309 21.23 -7.95 15.88
CA PRO A 309 20.73 -7.04 14.87
C PRO A 309 20.77 -7.68 13.47
N LEU A 310 19.81 -7.35 12.62
CA LEU A 310 19.88 -7.70 11.20
C LEU A 310 20.86 -6.74 10.52
N THR A 311 21.93 -7.26 9.96
CA THR A 311 23.00 -6.50 9.29
C THR A 311 23.26 -7.06 7.89
N ASP A 312 23.67 -6.18 6.99
CA ASP A 312 24.26 -6.52 5.69
C ASP A 312 25.33 -5.46 5.39
N GLU A 313 26.36 -5.84 4.64
CA GLU A 313 27.51 -4.98 4.36
C GLU A 313 28.11 -5.29 2.99
N VAL A 314 28.68 -4.28 2.36
CA VAL A 314 29.41 -4.41 1.09
C VAL A 314 30.73 -3.68 1.24
N THR A 315 31.82 -4.37 0.92
CA THR A 315 33.17 -3.83 0.92
C THR A 315 33.68 -3.68 -0.51
N LEU A 316 34.35 -2.57 -0.78
CA LEU A 316 35.03 -2.31 -2.05
C LEU A 316 36.36 -1.60 -1.79
N HIS A 317 37.41 -2.08 -2.45
CA HIS A 317 38.75 -1.48 -2.37
C HIS A 317 38.84 -0.23 -3.25
N MET A 318 39.39 0.86 -2.72
CA MET A 318 39.64 2.13 -3.42
C MET A 318 41.14 2.46 -3.38
N ALA A 319 41.74 2.79 -4.51
CA ALA A 319 43.13 3.21 -4.65
C ALA A 319 43.31 4.69 -4.25
N ALA A 320 42.86 5.03 -3.05
CA ALA A 320 42.92 6.36 -2.46
C ALA A 320 43.16 6.26 -0.95
N PRO A 321 43.84 7.24 -0.33
CA PRO A 321 44.04 7.26 1.12
C PRO A 321 42.71 7.46 1.86
N PRO A 322 42.59 7.01 3.13
CA PRO A 322 41.34 7.10 3.90
C PRO A 322 40.82 8.54 4.04
N GLU A 323 41.72 9.53 4.05
CA GLU A 323 41.41 10.96 4.14
C GLU A 323 40.54 11.46 2.96
N GLU A 324 40.84 11.02 1.75
CA GLU A 324 40.09 11.41 0.55
C GLU A 324 38.71 10.77 0.51
N VAL A 325 38.64 9.48 0.85
CA VAL A 325 37.35 8.77 0.98
C VAL A 325 36.52 9.39 2.10
N TRP A 326 37.14 9.70 3.25
CA TRP A 326 36.49 10.32 4.41
C TRP A 326 35.82 11.63 4.06
N ALA A 327 36.50 12.49 3.30
CA ALA A 327 35.96 13.78 2.85
C ALA A 327 34.66 13.62 2.04
N LEU A 328 34.51 12.54 1.28
CA LEU A 328 33.30 12.25 0.51
C LEU A 328 32.18 11.64 1.35
N VAL A 329 32.48 10.65 2.20
CA VAL A 329 31.44 9.91 2.94
C VAL A 329 30.89 10.70 4.14
N SER A 330 31.69 11.58 4.74
CA SER A 330 31.29 12.40 5.88
C SER A 330 30.55 13.69 5.46
N ASP A 331 30.70 14.13 4.20
CA ASP A 331 29.93 15.23 3.64
C ASP A 331 28.54 14.78 3.19
N VAL A 332 27.60 14.84 4.12
CA VAL A 332 26.19 14.46 3.88
C VAL A 332 25.52 15.32 2.80
N THR A 333 26.06 16.48 2.42
CA THR A 333 25.46 17.33 1.38
C THR A 333 25.65 16.74 -0.02
N ARG A 334 26.71 15.94 -0.19
CA ARG A 334 27.09 15.27 -1.45
C ARG A 334 26.51 13.87 -1.60
N ILE A 335 25.75 13.38 -0.62
CA ILE A 335 25.13 12.05 -0.65
C ILE A 335 24.30 11.77 -1.92
N GLY A 336 23.76 12.83 -2.53
CA GLY A 336 23.00 12.79 -3.79
C GLY A 336 23.80 12.38 -5.02
N GLU A 337 25.12 12.59 -5.00
CA GLU A 337 26.02 12.20 -6.09
C GLU A 337 26.23 10.68 -6.12
N PHE A 338 26.28 10.06 -4.94
CA PHE A 338 26.66 8.67 -4.79
C PHE A 338 25.45 7.74 -4.64
N SER A 339 24.49 8.10 -3.79
CA SER A 339 23.38 7.20 -3.47
C SER A 339 22.37 7.08 -4.63
N PRO A 340 21.92 5.86 -4.96
CA PRO A 340 20.83 5.68 -5.93
C PRO A 340 19.45 6.05 -5.38
N GLU A 341 19.29 6.13 -4.05
CA GLU A 341 18.01 6.39 -3.39
C GLU A 341 17.94 7.73 -2.66
N THR A 342 19.06 8.23 -2.15
CA THR A 342 19.11 9.52 -1.44
C THR A 342 19.64 10.58 -2.41
N VAL A 343 18.79 11.52 -2.83
CA VAL A 343 19.09 12.46 -3.93
C VAL A 343 19.59 13.83 -3.46
N ALA A 344 19.51 14.12 -2.15
CA ALA A 344 20.07 15.33 -1.56
C ALA A 344 20.25 15.14 -0.05
N GLY A 345 21.19 15.86 0.55
CA GLY A 345 21.34 15.95 2.01
C GLY A 345 21.58 17.39 2.46
N ARG A 346 21.20 17.72 3.69
CA ARG A 346 21.50 19.00 4.33
C ARG A 346 21.65 18.86 5.83
N TRP A 347 22.57 19.61 6.42
CA TRP A 347 22.66 19.73 7.87
C TRP A 347 21.43 20.45 8.44
N THR A 348 21.05 20.10 9.67
CA THR A 348 19.87 20.62 10.35
C THR A 348 20.14 20.80 11.83
N GLY A 349 19.26 21.49 12.56
CA GLY A 349 19.37 21.59 14.02
C GLY A 349 20.59 22.37 14.51
N GLY A 350 21.14 23.27 13.69
CA GLY A 350 22.32 24.08 14.01
C GLY A 350 23.66 23.45 13.63
N SER A 351 23.67 22.18 13.20
CA SER A 351 24.89 21.53 12.68
C SER A 351 25.30 22.14 11.34
N THR A 352 26.61 22.27 11.13
CA THR A 352 27.21 22.76 9.87
C THR A 352 28.19 21.77 9.26
N GLY A 353 28.53 20.70 9.98
CA GLY A 353 29.48 19.69 9.56
C GLY A 353 29.32 18.38 10.35
N PRO A 354 30.16 17.37 10.03
CA PRO A 354 30.10 16.06 10.64
C PRO A 354 30.69 16.09 12.05
N GLU A 355 29.82 16.00 13.05
CA GLU A 355 30.18 15.87 14.47
C GLU A 355 29.32 14.79 15.12
N GLU A 356 29.82 14.15 16.17
CA GLU A 356 29.01 13.18 16.91
C GLU A 356 27.77 13.87 17.51
N GLY A 357 26.59 13.29 17.27
CA GLY A 357 25.32 13.89 17.67
C GLY A 357 24.77 14.97 16.72
N ALA A 358 25.51 15.39 15.71
CA ALA A 358 25.03 16.30 14.67
C ALA A 358 23.79 15.74 13.96
N THR A 359 22.90 16.64 13.51
CA THR A 359 21.66 16.24 12.84
C THR A 359 21.63 16.71 11.40
N PHE A 360 21.12 15.87 10.51
CA PHE A 360 20.94 16.22 9.10
C PHE A 360 19.65 15.61 8.56
N ALA A 361 19.25 16.03 7.37
CA ALA A 361 18.10 15.47 6.68
C ALA A 361 18.48 15.02 5.26
N GLY A 362 18.14 13.77 4.92
CA GLY A 362 18.28 13.22 3.57
C GLY A 362 16.96 13.24 2.82
N LYS A 363 16.97 13.69 1.56
CA LYS A 363 15.83 13.63 0.63
C LYS A 363 15.87 12.28 -0.10
N VAL A 364 14.89 11.44 0.15
CA VAL A 364 14.86 10.06 -0.37
C VAL A 364 13.84 9.93 -1.51
N VAL A 365 14.26 9.32 -2.61
CA VAL A 365 13.42 8.81 -3.69
C VAL A 365 13.52 7.30 -3.68
N ARG A 366 12.56 6.65 -3.03
CA ARG A 366 12.56 5.20 -2.85
C ARG A 366 12.52 4.48 -4.20
N ASN A 367 13.45 3.55 -4.45
CA ASN A 367 13.62 2.85 -5.73
C ASN A 367 13.72 3.77 -6.98
N GLY A 368 14.16 5.03 -6.82
CA GLY A 368 14.25 6.00 -7.92
C GLY A 368 12.92 6.38 -8.59
N ARG A 369 11.77 5.92 -8.07
CA ARG A 369 10.43 6.19 -8.61
C ARG A 369 9.43 6.42 -7.48
N GLY A 370 8.93 7.66 -7.34
CA GLY A 370 7.89 7.98 -6.37
C GLY A 370 8.00 9.38 -5.76
N PRO A 371 7.16 9.73 -4.77
CA PRO A 371 7.23 11.01 -4.08
C PRO A 371 8.51 11.11 -3.24
N THR A 372 9.18 12.26 -3.32
CA THR A 372 10.35 12.58 -2.48
C THR A 372 9.90 12.91 -1.06
N TYR A 373 10.58 12.38 -0.04
CA TYR A 373 10.37 12.78 1.35
C TYR A 373 11.70 13.04 2.06
N TRP A 374 11.66 13.90 3.07
CA TRP A 374 12.81 14.19 3.91
C TRP A 374 12.80 13.30 5.14
N THR A 375 13.94 12.68 5.44
CA THR A 375 14.11 11.84 6.62
C THR A 375 15.16 12.47 7.53
N ALA A 376 14.83 12.61 8.80
CA ALA A 376 15.77 13.09 9.80
C ALA A 376 16.78 12.00 10.15
N CYS A 377 18.04 12.40 10.27
CA CYS A 377 19.16 11.57 10.64
C CYS A 377 19.95 12.23 11.77
N LYS A 378 20.62 11.39 12.58
CA LYS A 378 21.54 11.85 13.63
C LYS A 378 22.80 11.02 13.57
N VAL A 379 23.96 11.68 13.53
CA VAL A 379 25.28 11.04 13.62
C VAL A 379 25.39 10.36 14.98
N THR A 380 25.64 9.05 14.97
CA THR A 380 25.68 8.20 16.17
C THR A 380 27.10 7.80 16.55
N ARG A 381 28.03 7.80 15.59
CA ARG A 381 29.45 7.56 15.85
C ARG A 381 30.25 8.24 14.76
N LEU A 382 31.32 8.93 15.17
CA LEU A 382 32.23 9.60 14.26
C LEU A 382 33.66 9.40 14.77
N GLU A 383 34.44 8.64 14.01
CA GLU A 383 35.88 8.51 14.19
C GLU A 383 36.51 8.89 12.83
N PRO A 384 37.19 10.04 12.73
CA PRO A 384 37.78 10.50 11.48
C PRO A 384 38.60 9.41 10.80
N GLU A 385 38.45 9.30 9.48
CA GLU A 385 39.15 8.34 8.62
C GLU A 385 38.89 6.85 8.94
N ARG A 386 37.93 6.55 9.83
CA ARG A 386 37.66 5.18 10.29
C ARG A 386 36.19 4.82 10.30
N PHE A 387 35.34 5.60 10.98
CA PHE A 387 33.92 5.30 11.15
C PHE A 387 33.04 6.54 10.99
N PHE A 388 32.06 6.45 10.12
CA PHE A 388 30.97 7.42 10.02
C PHE A 388 29.63 6.69 10.11
N GLU A 389 28.94 6.78 11.25
CA GLU A 389 27.65 6.12 11.48
C GLU A 389 26.56 7.14 11.79
N PHE A 390 25.36 6.89 11.28
CA PHE A 390 24.18 7.67 11.59
C PHE A 390 22.92 6.83 11.71
N SER A 391 22.04 7.25 12.60
CA SER A 391 20.69 6.71 12.75
C SER A 391 19.72 7.45 11.84
N VAL A 392 18.76 6.71 11.29
CA VAL A 392 17.68 7.19 10.43
C VAL A 392 16.37 7.01 11.18
N GLY A 393 15.66 8.12 11.45
CA GLY A 393 14.44 8.08 12.24
C GLY A 393 14.11 9.41 12.90
N THR A 394 13.03 9.43 13.68
CA THR A 394 12.68 10.61 14.48
C THR A 394 13.42 10.58 15.81
N LYS A 395 13.54 11.72 16.51
CA LYS A 395 14.20 11.81 17.83
C LYS A 395 13.71 10.79 18.88
N LYS A 396 12.56 10.14 18.68
CA LYS A 396 11.94 9.17 19.59
C LYS A 396 11.97 7.72 19.11
N VAL A 397 12.28 7.46 17.84
CA VAL A 397 12.30 6.10 17.25
C VAL A 397 13.42 6.04 16.20
N ALA A 398 14.51 5.36 16.53
CA ALA A 398 15.53 4.95 15.57
C ALA A 398 14.98 3.75 14.79
N ILE A 399 14.98 3.84 13.46
CA ILE A 399 14.41 2.79 12.61
C ILE A 399 15.54 1.92 12.06
N ASN A 400 16.60 2.55 11.54
CA ASN A 400 17.78 1.89 10.99
C ASN A 400 19.05 2.71 11.32
N ASN A 401 20.19 2.04 11.49
CA ASN A 401 21.51 2.68 11.48
C ASN A 401 22.24 2.34 10.18
N TRP A 402 22.91 3.31 9.61
CA TRP A 402 23.78 3.16 8.44
C TRP A 402 25.17 3.65 8.81
N GLY A 403 26.19 3.09 8.17
CA GLY A 403 27.54 3.58 8.37
C GLY A 403 28.54 3.16 7.31
N TYR A 404 29.65 3.86 7.33
CA TYR A 404 30.86 3.57 6.55
C TYR A 404 31.98 3.20 7.51
N ARG A 405 32.74 2.18 7.15
CA ARG A 405 33.99 1.77 7.80
C ARG A 405 35.11 1.84 6.78
N LEU A 406 36.19 2.52 7.13
CA LEU A 406 37.37 2.70 6.30
C LEU A 406 38.54 1.98 6.97
N GLU A 407 39.16 1.06 6.26
CA GLU A 407 40.32 0.29 6.73
C GLU A 407 41.47 0.47 5.72
N PRO A 408 42.63 1.03 6.14
CA PRO A 408 43.80 1.12 5.26
C PRO A 408 44.21 -0.29 4.79
N SER A 409 44.43 -0.46 3.49
CA SER A 409 44.72 -1.74 2.86
C SER A 409 45.71 -1.56 1.71
N GLY A 410 46.97 -1.93 1.91
CA GLY A 410 48.04 -1.68 0.93
C GLY A 410 48.27 -0.18 0.67
N GLU A 411 48.26 0.23 -0.60
CA GLU A 411 48.36 1.64 -1.02
C GLU A 411 46.98 2.35 -1.10
N GLY A 412 45.90 1.68 -0.68
CA GLY A 412 44.53 2.20 -0.75
C GLY A 412 43.73 1.97 0.53
N THR A 413 42.41 1.99 0.40
CA THR A 413 41.45 1.86 1.50
C THR A 413 40.36 0.87 1.14
N ASP A 414 40.11 -0.09 2.02
CA ASP A 414 38.93 -0.94 1.97
C ASP A 414 37.76 -0.19 2.62
N VAL A 415 36.75 0.13 1.81
CA VAL A 415 35.59 0.90 2.25
C VAL A 415 34.39 -0.02 2.34
N THR A 416 33.83 -0.13 3.54
CA THR A 416 32.66 -0.95 3.83
C THR A 416 31.47 -0.07 4.14
N GLU A 417 30.43 -0.12 3.31
CA GLU A 417 29.11 0.44 3.62
C GLU A 417 28.25 -0.65 4.25
N TYR A 418 27.61 -0.36 5.38
CA TYR A 418 26.78 -1.32 6.09
C TYR A 418 25.55 -0.67 6.72
N TYR A 419 24.56 -1.50 7.03
CA TYR A 419 23.42 -1.10 7.85
C TYR A 419 23.17 -2.07 9.00
N ARG A 420 22.53 -1.55 10.04
CA ARG A 420 22.08 -2.30 11.22
C ARG A 420 20.63 -1.95 11.54
N LEU A 421 19.79 -2.97 11.65
CA LEU A 421 18.40 -2.82 12.08
C LEU A 421 18.23 -3.33 13.50
N GLU A 422 17.53 -2.56 14.33
CA GLU A 422 17.12 -3.00 15.65
C GLU A 422 16.13 -4.18 15.52
N PRO A 423 16.38 -5.29 16.23
CA PRO A 423 15.60 -6.52 16.08
C PRO A 423 14.30 -6.46 16.89
N VAL A 424 13.41 -5.51 16.58
CA VAL A 424 12.04 -5.52 17.13
C VAL A 424 11.19 -6.58 16.43
N LEU A 425 10.35 -7.30 17.19
CA LEU A 425 9.61 -8.49 16.73
C LEU A 425 8.83 -8.30 15.40
N PRO A 426 8.13 -7.16 15.17
CA PRO A 426 7.47 -6.91 13.89
C PRO A 426 8.43 -6.76 12.69
N LEU A 427 9.64 -6.24 12.94
CA LEU A 427 10.66 -6.02 11.92
C LEU A 427 11.35 -7.34 11.52
N ARG A 428 11.51 -8.29 12.47
CA ARG A 428 12.01 -9.64 12.17
C ARG A 428 11.05 -10.45 11.31
N ILE A 429 9.74 -10.37 11.56
CA ILE A 429 8.73 -11.03 10.73
C ILE A 429 8.76 -10.46 9.30
N TYR A 430 8.91 -9.13 9.17
CA TYR A 430 9.12 -8.46 7.88
C TYR A 430 10.38 -8.96 7.15
N TRP A 431 11.53 -9.03 7.83
CA TRP A 431 12.80 -9.50 7.25
C TRP A 431 12.86 -11.02 7.01
N ALA A 432 12.19 -11.85 7.82
CA ALA A 432 12.10 -13.28 7.57
C ALA A 432 11.36 -13.60 6.27
N LEU A 433 10.35 -12.78 5.91
CA LEU A 433 9.54 -12.97 4.70
C LEU A 433 10.07 -12.23 3.46
N LEU A 434 10.76 -11.10 3.64
CA LEU A 434 11.17 -10.21 2.53
C LEU A 434 12.68 -9.91 2.50
N GLY A 435 13.46 -10.39 3.48
CA GLY A 435 14.85 -10.00 3.67
C GLY A 435 15.78 -10.41 2.54
N ARG A 436 15.52 -11.51 1.85
CA ARG A 436 16.34 -11.94 0.70
C ARG A 436 16.22 -11.02 -0.51
N LEU A 437 15.04 -10.44 -0.77
CA LEU A 437 14.82 -9.53 -1.89
C LEU A 437 15.30 -8.12 -1.55
N ARG A 438 14.97 -7.64 -0.34
CA ARG A 438 15.39 -6.31 0.11
C ARG A 438 16.89 -6.23 0.43
N GLY A 439 17.49 -7.31 0.96
CA GLY A 439 18.94 -7.42 1.13
C GLY A 439 19.67 -7.33 -0.21
N ARG A 440 19.17 -8.00 -1.27
CA ARG A 440 19.75 -7.87 -2.62
C ARG A 440 19.68 -6.45 -3.17
N THR A 441 18.55 -5.76 -3.02
CA THR A 441 18.41 -4.36 -3.47
C THR A 441 19.30 -3.42 -2.64
N ASN A 442 19.36 -3.60 -1.32
CA ASN A 442 20.23 -2.81 -0.45
C ASN A 442 21.71 -3.05 -0.79
N ALA A 443 22.14 -4.31 -0.95
CA ALA A 443 23.51 -4.65 -1.34
C ALA A 443 23.88 -4.10 -2.72
N GLN A 444 22.95 -4.15 -3.70
CA GLN A 444 23.15 -3.50 -5.00
C GLN A 444 23.25 -1.98 -4.86
N GLY A 445 22.43 -1.38 -4.01
CA GLY A 445 22.46 0.04 -3.71
C GLY A 445 23.79 0.47 -3.10
N MET A 446 24.21 -0.21 -2.02
CA MET A 446 25.50 0.03 -1.34
C MET A 446 26.68 -0.15 -2.31
N ARG A 447 26.66 -1.21 -3.12
CA ARG A 447 27.68 -1.39 -4.16
C ARG A 447 27.70 -0.24 -5.16
N THR A 448 26.54 0.22 -5.63
CA THR A 448 26.47 1.36 -6.57
C THR A 448 27.00 2.64 -5.94
N THR A 449 26.70 2.89 -4.66
CA THR A 449 27.24 4.02 -3.90
C THR A 449 28.76 3.95 -3.85
N LEU A 450 29.33 2.80 -3.44
CA LEU A 450 30.77 2.61 -3.35
C LEU A 450 31.47 2.69 -4.71
N GLU A 451 30.89 2.14 -5.78
CA GLU A 451 31.42 2.26 -7.14
C GLU A 451 31.48 3.72 -7.62
N ARG A 452 30.48 4.54 -7.27
CA ARG A 452 30.47 5.97 -7.61
C ARG A 452 31.47 6.77 -6.78
N ILE A 453 31.66 6.44 -5.50
CA ILE A 453 32.68 7.05 -4.66
C ILE A 453 34.07 6.69 -5.21
N LYS A 454 34.31 5.41 -5.50
CA LYS A 454 35.54 4.92 -6.14
C LYS A 454 35.86 5.70 -7.41
N ALA A 455 34.88 5.89 -8.28
CA ALA A 455 35.05 6.63 -9.53
C ALA A 455 35.41 8.12 -9.32
N VAL A 456 35.14 8.71 -8.16
CA VAL A 456 35.53 10.10 -7.85
C VAL A 456 36.91 10.18 -7.23
N VAL A 457 37.29 9.23 -6.36
CA VAL A 457 38.61 9.23 -5.71
C VAL A 457 39.72 8.65 -6.60
N GLU A 458 39.38 7.90 -7.64
CA GLU A 458 40.35 7.32 -8.58
C GLU A 458 40.39 8.03 -9.95
N ALA A 459 39.61 9.10 -10.13
CA ALA A 459 39.61 9.93 -11.33
C ALA A 459 40.65 11.05 -11.22
#